data_AF-A0A499VP91-F1
#
_entry.id   AF-A0A499VP91-F1
#
_cell.length_a   1.000
_cell.length_b   1.000
_cell.length_c   1.000
_cell.angle_alpha   90.00
_cell.angle_beta   90.00
_cell.angle_gamma   90.00
#
_symmetry.space_group_name_H-M   'P 1'
#
loop_
_entity.id
_entity.type
_entity.pdbx_description
1 polymer ?
#
loop_
_entity_poly.entity_id
_entity_poly.type
_entity_poly.pdbx_seq_one_letter_code
_entity_poly.pdbx_strand_id
1 'polypeptide(L)'
;MNGARAVLKTLSSGGIDVCFSNPGTSEMHLVAGMVATAEMRNVLCLFEGVATGAADGYGRMARKPASTLLHLGPGLGNGLANLHNARRAGTPLVNIVGDHATYHGPFDAPLNSDIEAMARTVSKWVRRTEQVADAGRDTAEAIAAARTAVGHLPGGVATLVLPSDVCWSEGGLAAPIPAVASPAVDGHEVERIAKILLGSERCLLLVGGDNMRRSGLTAASRIAEATGADLLAEKSPARHERGAGIPPVDRLPYPGTLPQRAWQERGTSSSPERGPRWRSSPTPANRAP
;
A
#
# COMPACT_ATOMS: atom_id res chain seq x y z
N MET A 1 30.55 -8.23 -3.25
CA MET A 1 29.97 -7.05 -2.56
C MET A 1 29.36 -7.56 -1.29
N ASN A 2 29.38 -6.76 -0.23
CA ASN A 2 28.72 -7.17 1.01
C ASN A 2 27.19 -7.26 0.86
N GLY A 3 26.54 -7.93 1.81
CA GLY A 3 25.09 -8.12 1.79
C GLY A 3 24.30 -6.81 1.75
N ALA A 4 24.73 -5.79 2.50
CA ALA A 4 24.08 -4.48 2.49
C ALA A 4 24.02 -3.87 1.08
N ARG A 5 25.12 -3.91 0.33
CA ARG A 5 25.15 -3.43 -1.07
C ARG A 5 24.28 -4.27 -2.00
N ALA A 6 24.21 -5.58 -1.79
CA ALA A 6 23.34 -6.46 -2.57
C ALA A 6 21.85 -6.14 -2.35
N VAL A 7 21.45 -5.90 -1.10
CA VAL A 7 20.08 -5.48 -0.73
C VAL A 7 19.76 -4.13 -1.38
N LEU A 8 20.60 -3.11 -1.18
CA LEU A 8 20.36 -1.76 -1.70
C LEU A 8 20.27 -1.72 -3.22
N LYS A 9 21.19 -2.40 -3.91
CA LYS A 9 21.17 -2.50 -5.37
C LYS A 9 19.92 -3.21 -5.88
N THR A 10 19.45 -4.23 -5.17
CA THR A 10 18.21 -4.95 -5.51
C THR A 10 16.99 -4.05 -5.31
N LEU A 11 16.89 -3.33 -4.19
CA LEU A 11 15.82 -2.36 -3.94
C LEU A 11 15.76 -1.28 -5.03
N SER A 12 16.91 -0.66 -5.35
CA SER A 12 16.99 0.40 -6.37
C SER A 12 16.66 -0.14 -7.77
N SER A 13 17.20 -1.31 -8.15
CA SER A 13 16.84 -1.98 -9.42
C SER A 13 15.36 -2.36 -9.49
N GLY A 14 14.74 -2.61 -8.33
CA GLY A 14 13.32 -2.82 -8.20
C GLY A 14 12.49 -1.55 -8.23
N GLY A 15 13.08 -0.36 -8.40
CA GLY A 15 12.38 0.92 -8.46
C GLY A 15 11.96 1.47 -7.10
N ILE A 16 12.56 0.98 -6.00
CA ILE A 16 12.43 1.56 -4.66
C ILE A 16 13.57 2.55 -4.47
N ASP A 17 13.25 3.83 -4.55
CA ASP A 17 14.23 4.93 -4.56
C ASP A 17 14.23 5.77 -3.29
N VAL A 18 13.40 5.42 -2.30
CA VAL A 18 13.32 6.09 -1.00
C VAL A 18 13.20 5.08 0.14
N CYS A 19 13.98 5.33 1.20
CA CYS A 19 13.89 4.63 2.48
C CYS A 19 13.56 5.63 3.58
N PHE A 20 12.50 5.39 4.33
CA PHE A 20 12.19 6.12 5.55
C PHE A 20 12.76 5.33 6.74
N SER A 21 13.82 5.86 7.35
CA SER A 21 14.65 5.12 8.30
C SER A 21 14.60 5.69 9.71
N ASN A 22 14.56 4.81 10.70
CA ASN A 22 14.98 5.09 12.07
C ASN A 22 15.93 3.95 12.47
N PRO A 23 17.22 4.05 12.08
CA PRO A 23 18.18 2.96 12.24
C PRO A 23 18.78 2.92 13.65
N GLY A 24 19.30 1.76 14.03
CA GLY A 24 20.17 1.56 15.18
C GLY A 24 21.47 0.84 14.79
N THR A 25 22.10 0.19 15.76
CA THR A 25 23.43 -0.42 15.56
C THR A 25 23.42 -1.57 14.55
N SER A 26 22.34 -2.34 14.48
CA SER A 26 22.23 -3.51 13.60
C SER A 26 22.15 -3.12 12.12
N GLU A 27 21.68 -1.91 11.80
CA GLU A 27 21.45 -1.46 10.42
C GLU A 27 22.58 -0.57 9.87
N MET A 28 23.66 -0.33 10.64
CA MET A 28 24.73 0.61 10.27
C MET A 28 25.35 0.33 8.89
N HIS A 29 25.46 -0.94 8.49
CA HIS A 29 26.01 -1.31 7.18
C HIS A 29 25.07 -0.96 6.02
N LEU A 30 23.75 -1.02 6.23
CA LEU A 30 22.76 -0.53 5.27
C LEU A 30 22.81 0.99 5.18
N VAL A 31 22.87 1.68 6.31
CA VAL A 31 22.97 3.16 6.34
C VAL A 31 24.25 3.64 5.64
N ALA A 32 25.40 3.04 5.95
CA ALA A 32 26.66 3.34 5.29
C ALA A 32 26.60 3.06 3.78
N GLY A 33 25.96 1.95 3.38
CA GLY A 33 25.72 1.62 1.99
C GLY A 33 24.88 2.66 1.25
N MET A 34 23.78 3.14 1.85
CA MET A 34 22.92 4.17 1.25
C MET A 34 23.68 5.48 1.02
N VAL A 35 24.50 5.90 1.99
CA VAL A 35 25.33 7.10 1.87
C VAL A 35 26.39 6.93 0.78
N ALA A 36 27.00 5.76 0.67
CA ALA A 36 28.08 5.50 -0.28
C ALA A 36 27.62 5.40 -1.74
N THR A 37 26.43 4.86 -2.02
CA THR A 37 25.95 4.66 -3.40
C THR A 37 25.06 5.78 -3.90
N ALA A 38 24.36 6.49 -3.01
CA ALA A 38 23.34 7.50 -3.36
C ALA A 38 22.25 6.99 -4.34
N GLU A 39 22.09 5.68 -4.49
CA GLU A 39 21.08 5.04 -5.37
C GLU A 39 19.67 5.07 -4.77
N MET A 40 19.56 5.42 -3.49
CA MET A 40 18.31 5.50 -2.74
C MET A 40 18.36 6.69 -1.79
N ARG A 41 17.30 7.49 -1.77
CA ARG A 41 17.15 8.61 -0.85
C ARG A 41 16.85 8.08 0.55
N ASN A 42 17.79 8.26 1.47
CA ASN A 42 17.55 8.00 2.88
C ASN A 42 16.86 9.20 3.55
N VAL A 43 15.73 8.96 4.21
CA VAL A 43 14.97 9.96 4.98
C VAL A 43 14.98 9.54 6.44
N LEU A 44 15.78 10.22 7.25
CA LEU A 44 15.81 10.00 8.69
C LEU A 44 14.50 10.47 9.32
N CYS A 45 13.85 9.59 10.07
CA CYS A 45 12.70 9.87 10.90
C CYS A 45 13.09 9.67 12.37
N LEU A 46 12.64 10.56 13.25
CA LEU A 46 12.99 10.51 14.68
C LEU A 46 12.16 9.50 15.51
N PHE A 47 11.24 8.79 14.85
CA PHE A 47 10.39 7.77 15.44
C PHE A 47 9.91 6.80 14.36
N GLU A 48 9.83 5.50 14.68
CA GLU A 48 9.47 4.45 13.71
C GLU A 48 8.05 4.61 13.19
N GLY A 49 7.12 5.08 14.02
CA GLY A 49 5.77 5.42 13.57
C GLY A 49 5.75 6.54 12.52
N VAL A 50 6.67 7.49 12.59
CA VAL A 50 6.83 8.53 11.55
C VAL A 50 7.40 7.91 10.28
N ALA A 51 8.40 7.02 10.40
CA ALA A 51 8.96 6.31 9.25
C ALA A 51 7.90 5.49 8.49
N THR A 52 7.14 4.66 9.20
CA THR A 52 6.12 3.80 8.59
C THR A 52 4.92 4.59 8.07
N GLY A 53 4.53 5.68 8.74
CA GLY A 53 3.48 6.59 8.26
C GLY A 53 3.88 7.38 7.01
N ALA A 54 5.13 7.87 6.96
CA ALA A 54 5.66 8.57 5.80
C ALA A 54 5.80 7.63 4.59
N ALA A 55 6.28 6.41 4.80
CA ALA A 55 6.36 5.38 3.76
C ALA A 55 4.97 5.02 3.20
N ASP A 56 3.97 4.85 4.07
CA ASP A 56 2.59 4.61 3.65
C ASP A 56 2.03 5.76 2.81
N GLY A 57 2.16 7.00 3.30
CA GLY A 57 1.76 8.20 2.56
C GLY A 57 2.44 8.30 1.19
N TYR A 58 3.76 8.08 1.15
CA TYR A 58 4.52 8.09 -0.10
C TYR A 58 4.03 7.02 -1.07
N GLY A 59 3.89 5.77 -0.61
CA GLY A 59 3.45 4.66 -1.46
C GLY A 59 2.08 4.91 -2.10
N ARG A 60 1.12 5.45 -1.33
CA ARG A 60 -0.22 5.84 -1.83
C ARG A 60 -0.16 6.97 -2.87
N MET A 61 0.70 7.95 -2.65
CA MET A 61 0.78 9.15 -3.49
C MET A 61 1.60 8.92 -4.76
N ALA A 62 2.80 8.35 -4.62
CA ALA A 62 3.73 8.07 -5.70
C ALA A 62 3.34 6.85 -6.55
N ARG A 63 2.47 5.96 -6.03
CA ARG A 63 2.04 4.72 -6.70
C ARG A 63 3.19 3.78 -7.05
N LYS A 64 4.18 3.73 -6.16
CA LYS A 64 5.30 2.80 -6.24
C LYS A 64 5.72 2.41 -4.82
N PRO A 65 6.37 1.25 -4.63
CA PRO A 65 6.77 0.84 -3.30
C PRO A 65 7.79 1.82 -2.70
N ALA A 66 7.69 2.06 -1.40
CA ALA A 66 8.73 2.65 -0.58
C ALA A 66 9.32 1.57 0.33
N SER A 67 10.51 1.82 0.87
CA SER A 67 11.05 1.03 1.97
C SER A 67 11.02 1.79 3.30
N THR A 68 11.01 1.02 4.37
CA THR A 68 11.34 1.47 5.72
C THR A 68 12.56 0.73 6.23
N LEU A 69 13.29 1.33 7.16
CA LEU A 69 14.39 0.68 7.89
C LEU A 69 14.20 0.92 9.38
N LEU A 70 13.86 -0.15 10.11
CA LEU A 70 13.54 -0.14 11.53
C LEU A 70 14.53 -0.99 12.33
N HIS A 71 14.72 -0.64 13.59
CA HIS A 71 15.70 -1.29 14.46
C HIS A 71 15.06 -2.37 15.35
N LEU A 72 15.40 -3.63 15.10
CA LEU A 72 14.99 -4.78 15.91
C LEU A 72 13.46 -4.86 16.13
N GLY A 73 13.00 -5.74 17.01
CA GLY A 73 11.57 -5.84 17.32
C GLY A 73 10.98 -4.61 18.02
N PRO A 74 11.67 -3.90 18.94
CA PRO A 74 11.14 -2.68 19.53
C PRO A 74 10.83 -1.59 18.49
N GLY A 75 11.72 -1.37 17.52
CA GLY A 75 11.49 -0.42 16.44
C GLY A 75 10.34 -0.86 15.53
N LEU A 76 10.25 -2.16 15.20
CA LEU A 76 9.06 -2.70 14.53
C LEU A 76 7.78 -2.42 15.34
N GLY A 77 7.81 -2.67 16.65
CA GLY A 77 6.70 -2.45 17.58
C GLY A 77 6.17 -1.01 17.54
N ASN A 78 7.08 -0.03 17.62
CA ASN A 78 6.76 1.39 17.48
C ASN A 78 6.11 1.73 16.12
N GLY A 79 6.50 1.02 15.06
CA GLY A 79 5.99 1.20 13.70
C GLY A 79 4.67 0.48 13.37
N LEU A 80 4.23 -0.48 14.19
CA LEU A 80 3.11 -1.39 13.85
C LEU A 80 1.80 -0.68 13.54
N ALA A 81 1.47 0.41 14.26
CA ALA A 81 0.21 1.11 14.06
C ALA A 81 0.04 1.63 12.62
N ASN A 82 1.09 2.19 12.03
CA ASN A 82 1.04 2.69 10.66
C ASN A 82 1.30 1.60 9.62
N LEU A 83 2.02 0.53 9.95
CA LEU A 83 2.06 -0.67 9.10
C LEU A 83 0.68 -1.36 9.01
N HIS A 84 -0.12 -1.33 10.08
CA HIS A 84 -1.52 -1.75 10.03
C HIS A 84 -2.33 -0.90 9.04
N ASN A 85 -2.18 0.43 9.10
CA ASN A 85 -2.84 1.34 8.16
C ASN A 85 -2.41 1.08 6.71
N ALA A 86 -1.12 0.86 6.47
CA ALA A 86 -0.60 0.49 5.15
C ALA A 86 -1.17 -0.84 4.65
N ARG A 87 -1.25 -1.86 5.52
CA ARG A 87 -1.89 -3.15 5.21
C ARG A 87 -3.35 -2.96 4.82
N ARG A 88 -4.12 -2.18 5.59
CA ARG A 88 -5.54 -1.90 5.30
C ARG A 88 -5.73 -1.14 3.99
N ALA A 89 -4.78 -0.30 3.62
CA ALA A 89 -4.78 0.44 2.36
C ALA A 89 -4.26 -0.35 1.16
N GLY A 90 -3.66 -1.53 1.38
CA GLY A 90 -2.98 -2.27 0.32
C GLY A 90 -1.74 -1.55 -0.20
N THR A 91 -1.13 -0.67 0.60
CA THR A 91 0.05 0.10 0.18
C THR A 91 1.23 -0.85 0.01
N PRO A 92 1.89 -0.88 -1.17
CA PRO A 92 3.06 -1.72 -1.38
C PRO A 92 4.25 -1.14 -0.61
N LEU A 93 4.74 -1.85 0.41
CA LEU A 93 5.89 -1.44 1.21
C LEU A 93 6.85 -2.60 1.40
N VAL A 94 8.15 -2.32 1.35
CA VAL A 94 9.20 -3.25 1.82
C VAL A 94 9.70 -2.77 3.17
N ASN A 95 9.22 -3.39 4.23
CA ASN A 95 9.61 -3.05 5.59
C ASN A 95 10.86 -3.84 5.99
N ILE A 96 11.99 -3.16 6.10
CA ILE A 96 13.26 -3.76 6.48
C ILE A 96 13.42 -3.60 7.98
N VAL A 97 13.64 -4.71 8.69
CA VAL A 97 13.93 -4.71 10.12
C VAL A 97 15.32 -5.31 10.28
N GLY A 98 16.29 -4.53 10.76
CA GLY A 98 17.58 -5.10 11.05
C GLY A 98 17.52 -5.92 12.34
N ASP A 99 18.34 -6.96 12.39
CA ASP A 99 18.41 -7.86 13.54
C ASP A 99 19.84 -8.08 14.04
N HIS A 100 19.96 -8.64 15.24
CA HIS A 100 21.23 -9.10 15.75
C HIS A 100 21.90 -10.06 14.78
N ALA A 101 23.23 -10.17 14.87
CA ALA A 101 23.98 -11.16 14.13
C ALA A 101 23.42 -12.57 14.41
N THR A 102 23.37 -13.43 13.40
CA THR A 102 22.76 -14.77 13.51
C THR A 102 23.32 -15.58 14.70
N TYR A 103 24.63 -15.49 14.95
CA TYR A 103 25.30 -16.17 16.05
C TYR A 103 25.00 -15.60 17.45
N HIS A 104 24.30 -14.46 17.56
CA HIS A 104 23.83 -13.94 18.84
C HIS A 104 22.43 -14.44 19.25
N GLY A 105 21.66 -15.01 18.32
CA GLY A 105 20.29 -15.46 18.56
C GLY A 105 20.10 -16.36 19.80
N PRO A 106 20.99 -17.35 20.07
CA PRO A 106 20.86 -18.23 21.24
C PRO A 106 21.04 -17.56 22.61
N PHE A 107 21.54 -16.33 22.66
CA PHE A 107 21.99 -15.70 23.92
C PHE A 107 21.03 -14.65 24.48
N ASP A 108 19.83 -14.53 23.91
CA ASP A 108 18.84 -13.52 24.31
C ASP A 108 19.45 -12.12 24.48
N ALA A 109 20.16 -11.68 23.44
CA ALA A 109 20.84 -10.40 23.44
C ALA A 109 19.86 -9.24 23.75
N PRO A 110 20.33 -8.11 24.33
CA PRO A 110 19.44 -6.98 24.60
C PRO A 110 18.66 -6.55 23.35
N LEU A 111 17.34 -6.39 23.48
CA LEU A 111 16.36 -6.08 22.41
C LEU A 111 15.96 -7.27 21.51
N ASN A 112 16.45 -8.47 21.79
CA ASN A 112 15.99 -9.70 21.15
C ASN A 112 14.48 -9.88 21.32
N SER A 113 13.82 -10.32 20.26
CA SER A 113 12.36 -10.41 20.18
C SER A 113 11.93 -11.26 18.99
N ASP A 114 10.70 -11.78 19.03
CA ASP A 114 10.11 -12.50 17.89
C ASP A 114 9.60 -11.49 16.83
N ILE A 115 10.55 -10.93 16.07
CA ILE A 115 10.30 -9.96 15.01
C ILE A 115 9.32 -10.53 13.98
N GLU A 116 9.44 -11.81 13.65
CA GLU A 116 8.59 -12.44 12.64
C GLU A 116 7.15 -12.56 13.11
N ALA A 117 6.90 -12.94 14.37
CA ALA A 117 5.55 -12.96 14.93
C ALA A 117 4.91 -11.58 14.92
N MET A 118 5.64 -10.54 15.32
CA MET A 118 5.16 -9.16 15.24
C MET A 118 4.85 -8.76 13.80
N ALA A 119 5.76 -9.04 12.86
CA ALA A 119 5.62 -8.68 11.45
C ALA A 119 4.44 -9.37 10.77
N ARG A 120 4.14 -10.62 11.12
CA ARG A 120 3.00 -11.41 10.57
C ARG A 120 1.64 -10.75 10.83
N THR A 121 1.52 -9.89 11.84
CA THR A 121 0.25 -9.18 12.14
C THR A 121 -0.09 -8.09 11.12
N VAL A 122 0.93 -7.53 10.45
CA VAL A 122 0.82 -6.39 9.53
C VAL A 122 1.30 -6.68 8.12
N SER A 123 2.06 -7.77 7.92
CA SER A 123 2.68 -8.12 6.64
C SER A 123 2.03 -9.36 6.03
N LYS A 124 1.86 -9.36 4.70
CA LYS A 124 1.41 -10.56 3.96
C LYS A 124 2.56 -11.50 3.60
N TRP A 125 3.79 -11.02 3.74
CA TRP A 125 5.01 -11.78 3.51
C TRP A 125 6.03 -11.38 4.57
N VAL A 126 6.68 -12.37 5.17
CA VAL A 126 7.73 -12.19 6.17
C VAL A 126 8.84 -13.18 5.84
N ARG A 127 10.08 -12.71 5.84
CA ARG A 127 11.25 -13.59 5.75
C ARG A 127 12.40 -13.02 6.56
N ARG A 128 13.12 -13.91 7.23
CA ARG A 128 14.45 -13.66 7.75
C ARG A 128 15.49 -14.17 6.76
N THR A 129 16.45 -13.33 6.39
CA THR A 129 17.59 -13.79 5.59
C THR A 129 18.61 -14.47 6.50
N GLU A 130 18.97 -15.70 6.17
CA GLU A 130 19.93 -16.50 6.96
C GLU A 130 21.37 -16.39 6.45
N GLN A 131 21.55 -16.13 5.15
CA GLN A 131 22.85 -16.13 4.51
C GLN A 131 23.04 -14.92 3.59
N VAL A 132 24.27 -14.40 3.54
CA VAL A 132 24.64 -13.28 2.67
C VAL A 132 24.35 -13.52 1.19
N ALA A 133 24.51 -14.76 0.71
CA ALA A 133 24.24 -15.14 -0.67
C ALA A 133 22.75 -14.99 -1.04
N ASP A 134 21.87 -15.04 -0.05
CA ASP A 134 20.41 -14.98 -0.22
C ASP A 134 19.85 -13.56 -0.12
N ALA A 135 20.63 -12.61 0.40
CA ALA A 135 20.17 -11.27 0.75
C ALA A 135 19.49 -10.54 -0.44
N GLY A 136 20.07 -10.62 -1.64
CA GLY A 136 19.45 -10.04 -2.83
C GLY A 136 18.21 -10.79 -3.29
N ARG A 137 18.23 -12.13 -3.28
CA ARG A 137 17.07 -12.95 -3.68
C ARG A 137 15.87 -12.68 -2.76
N ASP A 138 16.09 -12.71 -1.45
CA ASP A 138 15.04 -12.46 -0.47
C ASP A 138 14.51 -11.03 -0.56
N THR A 139 15.37 -10.05 -0.85
CA THR A 139 14.95 -8.67 -1.16
C THR A 139 14.09 -8.60 -2.41
N ALA A 140 14.46 -9.29 -3.48
CA ALA A 140 13.70 -9.32 -4.73
C ALA A 140 12.32 -9.96 -4.53
N GLU A 141 12.25 -11.03 -3.75
CA GLU A 141 11.00 -11.66 -3.36
C GLU A 141 10.14 -10.74 -2.47
N ALA A 142 10.74 -9.99 -1.53
CA ALA A 142 10.01 -9.00 -0.73
C ALA A 142 9.36 -7.91 -1.61
N ILE A 143 10.08 -7.43 -2.63
CA ILE A 143 9.56 -6.44 -3.60
C ILE A 143 8.41 -7.02 -4.41
N ALA A 144 8.58 -8.23 -4.94
CA ALA A 144 7.52 -8.93 -5.66
C ALA A 144 6.30 -9.13 -4.76
N ALA A 145 6.51 -9.63 -3.54
CA ALA A 145 5.45 -9.84 -2.56
C ALA A 145 4.70 -8.53 -2.28
N ALA A 146 5.40 -7.43 -1.99
CA ALA A 146 4.80 -6.13 -1.73
C ALA A 146 3.87 -5.69 -2.88
N ARG A 147 4.27 -5.94 -4.13
CA ARG A 147 3.53 -5.60 -5.36
C ARG A 147 2.41 -6.57 -5.73
N THR A 148 2.44 -7.81 -5.27
CA THR A 148 1.41 -8.80 -5.61
C THR A 148 0.08 -8.44 -5.00
N ALA A 149 -0.96 -8.28 -5.82
CA ALA A 149 -2.31 -8.02 -5.34
C ALA A 149 -2.84 -9.17 -4.46
N VAL A 150 -3.62 -8.85 -3.42
CA VAL A 150 -4.29 -9.84 -2.56
C VAL A 150 -5.76 -9.45 -2.46
N GLY A 151 -6.63 -10.23 -3.11
CA GLY A 151 -8.03 -9.88 -3.25
C GLY A 151 -8.19 -8.55 -4.00
N HIS A 152 -8.87 -7.58 -3.38
CA HIS A 152 -9.08 -6.25 -3.96
C HIS A 152 -7.93 -5.26 -3.66
N LEU A 153 -6.94 -5.64 -2.85
CA LEU A 153 -5.83 -4.76 -2.48
C LEU A 153 -4.73 -4.86 -3.54
N PRO A 154 -4.24 -3.72 -4.08
CA PRO A 154 -3.26 -3.73 -5.17
C PRO A 154 -1.86 -4.15 -4.74
N GLY A 155 -1.58 -4.15 -3.43
CA GLY A 155 -0.28 -4.47 -2.86
C GLY A 155 -0.38 -4.81 -1.38
N GLY A 156 0.67 -4.52 -0.63
CA GLY A 156 0.70 -4.67 0.82
C GLY A 156 2.11 -4.64 1.38
N VAL A 157 2.21 -4.81 2.69
CA VAL A 157 3.49 -4.80 3.42
C VAL A 157 4.16 -6.17 3.29
N ALA A 158 5.42 -6.18 2.87
CA ALA A 158 6.34 -7.31 2.96
C ALA A 158 7.46 -6.95 3.93
N THR A 159 7.68 -7.76 4.97
CA THR A 159 8.75 -7.53 5.95
C THR A 159 9.94 -8.43 5.68
N LEU A 160 11.13 -7.83 5.54
CA LEU A 160 12.40 -8.52 5.43
C LEU A 160 13.21 -8.27 6.70
N VAL A 161 13.50 -9.33 7.45
CA VAL A 161 14.37 -9.29 8.62
C VAL A 161 15.80 -9.57 8.19
N LEU A 162 16.71 -8.63 8.45
CA LEU A 162 18.10 -8.67 8.01
C LEU A 162 19.06 -8.69 9.20
N PRO A 163 19.65 -9.84 9.54
CA PRO A 163 20.71 -9.93 10.53
C PRO A 163 21.90 -9.04 10.15
N SER A 164 22.52 -8.43 11.16
CA SER A 164 23.65 -7.51 10.97
C SER A 164 24.86 -8.18 10.29
N ASP A 165 25.12 -9.45 10.56
CA ASP A 165 26.18 -10.24 9.94
C ASP A 165 25.95 -10.57 8.47
N VAL A 166 24.70 -10.81 8.08
CA VAL A 166 24.31 -10.90 6.67
C VAL A 166 24.64 -9.58 5.96
N CYS A 167 24.44 -8.44 6.62
CA CYS A 167 24.67 -7.12 6.01
C CYS A 167 26.16 -6.80 5.78
N TRP A 168 27.05 -7.18 6.71
CA TRP A 168 28.48 -6.86 6.61
C TRP A 168 29.32 -7.93 5.92
N SER A 169 28.84 -9.18 5.85
CA SER A 169 29.58 -10.27 5.21
C SER A 169 29.70 -10.06 3.70
N GLU A 170 30.81 -10.53 3.13
CA GLU A 170 31.02 -10.57 1.67
C GLU A 170 30.28 -11.75 1.02
N GLY A 171 30.08 -11.67 -0.29
CA GLY A 171 29.40 -12.72 -1.07
C GLY A 171 27.93 -12.42 -1.40
N GLY A 172 27.47 -11.19 -1.14
CA GLY A 172 26.15 -10.73 -1.54
C GLY A 172 26.03 -10.59 -3.05
N LEU A 173 24.88 -11.02 -3.59
CA LEU A 173 24.53 -10.91 -5.00
C LEU A 173 23.21 -10.14 -5.12
N ALA A 174 23.18 -9.09 -5.95
CA ALA A 174 21.93 -8.44 -6.31
C ALA A 174 21.10 -9.37 -7.21
N ALA A 175 19.77 -9.35 -7.07
CA ALA A 175 18.88 -10.23 -7.80
C ALA A 175 17.90 -9.46 -8.70
N PRO A 176 17.49 -10.03 -9.85
CA PRO A 176 16.41 -9.48 -10.65
C PRO A 176 15.06 -9.60 -9.91
N ILE A 177 14.18 -8.63 -10.10
CA ILE A 177 12.85 -8.64 -9.47
C ILE A 177 11.91 -9.56 -10.27
N PRO A 178 11.26 -10.55 -9.63
CA PRO A 178 10.24 -11.35 -10.27
C PRO A 178 9.11 -10.50 -10.86
N ALA A 179 8.67 -10.85 -12.06
CA ALA A 179 7.51 -10.19 -12.66
C ALA A 179 6.23 -10.54 -11.89
N VAL A 180 5.42 -9.53 -11.58
CA VAL A 180 4.09 -9.70 -10.99
C VAL A 180 3.07 -9.61 -12.12
N ALA A 181 2.41 -10.73 -12.43
CA ALA A 181 1.39 -10.78 -13.46
C ALA A 181 0.13 -10.02 -13.00
N SER A 182 -0.43 -9.19 -13.87
CA SER A 182 -1.81 -8.71 -13.69
C SER A 182 -2.77 -9.84 -14.06
N PRO A 183 -3.79 -10.14 -13.24
CA PRO A 183 -4.77 -11.15 -13.58
C PRO A 183 -5.51 -10.74 -14.85
N ALA A 184 -5.63 -11.68 -15.79
CA ALA A 184 -6.45 -11.48 -16.97
C ALA A 184 -7.94 -11.46 -16.58
N VAL A 185 -8.72 -10.58 -17.21
CA VAL A 185 -10.18 -10.56 -17.05
C VAL A 185 -10.78 -11.37 -18.18
N ASP A 186 -11.58 -12.38 -17.84
CA ASP A 186 -12.31 -13.19 -18.83
C ASP A 186 -13.42 -12.37 -19.48
N GLY A 187 -13.45 -12.35 -20.82
CA GLY A 187 -14.47 -11.65 -21.60
C GLY A 187 -15.89 -12.18 -21.34
N HIS A 188 -16.04 -13.48 -21.06
CA HIS A 188 -17.34 -14.05 -20.72
C HIS A 188 -17.89 -13.51 -19.40
N GLU A 189 -17.02 -13.27 -18.41
CA GLU A 189 -17.39 -12.63 -17.15
C GLU A 189 -17.82 -11.18 -17.35
N VAL A 190 -17.14 -10.44 -18.23
CA VAL A 190 -17.53 -9.07 -18.60
C VAL A 190 -18.92 -9.05 -19.25
N GLU A 191 -19.18 -9.94 -20.21
CA GLU A 191 -20.49 -10.06 -20.85
C GLU A 191 -21.61 -10.43 -19.87
N ARG A 192 -21.31 -11.36 -18.95
CA ARG A 192 -22.25 -11.78 -17.90
C ARG A 192 -22.61 -10.61 -16.99
N ILE A 193 -21.62 -9.84 -16.52
CA ILE A 193 -21.83 -8.65 -15.69
C ILE A 193 -22.61 -7.58 -16.47
N ALA A 194 -22.29 -7.36 -17.75
CA ALA A 194 -23.01 -6.40 -18.59
C ALA A 194 -24.50 -6.76 -18.73
N LYS A 195 -24.82 -8.04 -18.94
CA LYS A 195 -26.22 -8.52 -18.99
C LYS A 195 -26.96 -8.28 -17.66
N ILE A 196 -26.29 -8.53 -16.52
CA ILE A 196 -26.87 -8.24 -15.20
C ILE A 196 -27.15 -6.74 -15.05
N LEU A 197 -26.19 -5.89 -15.41
CA LEU A 197 -26.34 -4.45 -15.28
C LEU A 197 -27.47 -3.90 -16.18
N LEU A 198 -27.61 -4.42 -17.40
CA LEU A 198 -28.65 -3.96 -18.36
C LEU A 198 -30.03 -4.54 -18.08
N GLY A 199 -30.13 -5.73 -17.47
CA GLY A 199 -31.39 -6.41 -17.20
C GLY A 199 -31.97 -6.15 -15.81
N SER A 200 -31.24 -5.48 -14.91
CA SER A 200 -31.68 -5.23 -13.53
C SER A 200 -32.49 -3.94 -13.42
N GLU A 201 -33.64 -3.98 -12.77
CA GLU A 201 -34.44 -2.77 -12.48
C GLU A 201 -33.74 -1.81 -11.50
N ARG A 202 -32.93 -2.36 -10.57
CA ARG A 202 -32.11 -1.58 -9.63
C ARG A 202 -30.77 -2.26 -9.45
N CYS A 203 -29.69 -1.56 -9.79
CA CYS A 203 -28.34 -2.05 -9.61
C CYS A 203 -27.44 -0.96 -9.05
N LEU A 204 -26.50 -1.34 -8.18
CA LEU A 204 -25.49 -0.46 -7.61
C LEU A 204 -24.11 -0.96 -8.00
N LEU A 205 -23.32 -0.09 -8.63
CA LEU A 205 -21.89 -0.27 -8.82
C LEU A 205 -21.15 0.35 -7.63
N LEU A 206 -20.51 -0.50 -6.81
CA LEU A 206 -19.66 -0.06 -5.71
C LEU A 206 -18.18 -0.13 -6.13
N VAL A 207 -17.53 1.03 -6.27
CA VAL A 207 -16.12 1.13 -6.68
C VAL A 207 -15.19 1.39 -5.50
N GLY A 208 -13.98 0.85 -5.55
CA GLY A 208 -12.99 1.00 -4.49
C GLY A 208 -11.57 0.75 -4.98
N GLY A 209 -10.60 0.84 -4.07
CA GLY A 209 -9.20 0.57 -4.34
C GLY A 209 -8.63 1.50 -5.42
N ASP A 210 -7.84 0.93 -6.33
CA ASP A 210 -7.18 1.70 -7.40
C ASP A 210 -8.14 2.28 -8.44
N ASN A 211 -9.39 1.82 -8.47
CA ASN A 211 -10.43 2.42 -9.32
C ASN A 211 -10.86 3.81 -8.84
N MET A 212 -10.46 4.24 -7.65
CA MET A 212 -10.71 5.57 -7.09
C MET A 212 -9.77 6.66 -7.66
N ARG A 213 -9.38 6.50 -8.92
CA ARG A 213 -8.53 7.38 -9.73
C ARG A 213 -9.25 7.72 -11.02
N ARG A 214 -8.76 8.73 -11.73
CA ARG A 214 -9.37 9.22 -12.97
C ARG A 214 -9.83 8.11 -13.92
N SER A 215 -8.96 7.17 -14.29
CA SER A 215 -9.33 6.09 -15.23
C SER A 215 -10.49 5.22 -14.74
N GLY A 216 -10.41 4.75 -13.49
CA GLY A 216 -11.43 3.91 -12.88
C GLY A 216 -12.75 4.66 -12.65
N LEU A 217 -12.69 5.90 -12.15
CA LEU A 217 -13.85 6.76 -11.94
C LEU A 217 -14.53 7.11 -13.27
N THR A 218 -13.76 7.42 -14.31
CA THR A 218 -14.30 7.65 -15.66
C THR A 218 -14.94 6.40 -16.24
N ALA A 219 -14.30 5.23 -16.11
CA ALA A 219 -14.87 3.97 -16.59
C ALA A 219 -16.17 3.63 -15.85
N ALA A 220 -16.18 3.73 -14.52
CA ALA A 220 -17.35 3.48 -13.69
C ALA A 220 -18.51 4.43 -14.00
N SER A 221 -18.22 5.72 -14.19
CA SER A 221 -19.22 6.71 -14.59
C SER A 221 -19.85 6.37 -15.94
N ARG A 222 -19.04 5.97 -16.93
CA ARG A 222 -19.54 5.56 -18.26
C ARG A 222 -20.42 4.32 -18.18
N ILE A 223 -20.04 3.34 -17.35
CA ILE A 223 -20.84 2.13 -17.13
C ILE A 223 -22.19 2.52 -16.49
N ALA A 224 -22.17 3.31 -15.42
CA ALA A 224 -23.38 3.77 -14.73
C ALA A 224 -24.31 4.57 -15.66
N GLU A 225 -23.76 5.43 -16.53
CA GLU A 225 -24.53 6.18 -17.52
C GLU A 225 -25.18 5.29 -18.58
N ALA A 226 -24.45 4.27 -19.06
CA ALA A 226 -24.94 3.36 -20.09
C ALA A 226 -25.98 2.35 -19.57
N THR A 227 -25.86 1.93 -18.31
CA THR A 227 -26.73 0.88 -17.73
C THR A 227 -27.84 1.44 -16.84
N GLY A 228 -27.72 2.69 -16.39
CA GLY A 228 -28.62 3.26 -15.40
C GLY A 228 -28.36 2.80 -13.96
N ALA A 229 -27.27 2.08 -13.71
CA ALA A 229 -26.90 1.67 -12.36
C ALA A 229 -26.52 2.88 -11.48
N ASP A 230 -26.88 2.83 -10.20
CA ASP A 230 -26.34 3.74 -9.20
C ASP A 230 -24.83 3.52 -9.06
N LEU A 231 -24.09 4.58 -8.70
CA LEU A 231 -22.66 4.53 -8.53
C LEU A 231 -22.26 5.08 -7.16
N LEU A 232 -21.59 4.26 -6.36
CA LEU A 232 -21.00 4.65 -5.09
C LEU A 232 -19.55 4.20 -5.00
N ALA A 233 -18.78 4.93 -4.20
CA ALA A 233 -17.46 4.54 -3.78
C ALA A 233 -17.49 3.85 -2.41
N GLU A 234 -16.47 3.03 -2.12
CA GLU A 234 -16.23 2.55 -0.78
C GLU A 234 -16.11 3.70 0.23
N LYS A 235 -16.39 3.41 1.51
CA LYS A 235 -16.45 4.42 2.57
C LYS A 235 -15.10 5.12 2.79
N SER A 236 -14.03 4.34 2.89
CA SER A 236 -12.71 4.81 3.32
C SER A 236 -11.63 4.37 2.33
N PRO A 237 -11.65 4.91 1.09
CA PRO A 237 -10.65 4.54 0.10
C PRO A 237 -9.27 5.00 0.54
N ALA A 238 -8.25 4.20 0.24
CA ALA A 238 -6.85 4.52 0.53
C ALA A 238 -6.43 5.88 -0.05
N ARG A 239 -6.98 6.22 -1.22
CA ARG A 239 -6.89 7.54 -1.86
C ARG A 239 -8.08 7.71 -2.82
N HIS A 240 -8.65 8.92 -2.88
CA HIS A 240 -9.75 9.29 -3.77
C HIS A 240 -9.32 10.52 -4.57
N GLU A 241 -9.17 10.37 -5.88
CA GLU A 241 -8.83 11.49 -6.76
C GLU A 241 -10.07 12.34 -7.07
N ARG A 242 -9.98 13.65 -6.84
CA ARG A 242 -11.07 14.61 -7.06
C ARG A 242 -10.54 15.85 -7.77
N GLY A 243 -11.41 16.57 -8.46
CA GLY A 243 -11.07 17.81 -9.14
C GLY A 243 -11.73 17.93 -10.50
N ALA A 244 -11.35 18.97 -11.25
CA ALA A 244 -11.91 19.26 -12.56
C ALA A 244 -11.73 18.07 -13.54
N GLY A 245 -12.80 17.75 -14.26
CA GLY A 245 -12.84 16.67 -15.24
C GLY A 245 -12.78 15.25 -14.66
N ILE A 246 -12.96 15.08 -13.35
CA ILE A 246 -13.11 13.77 -12.71
C ILE A 246 -14.58 13.61 -12.30
N PRO A 247 -15.26 12.52 -12.70
CA PRO A 247 -16.65 12.30 -12.28
C PRO A 247 -16.79 12.29 -10.76
N PRO A 248 -17.74 13.04 -10.19
CA PRO A 248 -17.99 13.01 -8.76
C PRO A 248 -18.65 11.68 -8.40
N VAL A 249 -18.06 10.94 -7.45
CA VAL A 249 -18.63 9.71 -6.90
C VAL A 249 -18.75 9.85 -5.39
N ASP A 250 -19.97 9.68 -4.89
CA ASP A 250 -20.27 9.73 -3.47
C ASP A 250 -19.78 8.45 -2.78
N ARG A 251 -19.32 8.60 -1.55
CA ARG A 251 -18.86 7.46 -0.74
C ARG A 251 -20.03 6.84 -0.01
N LEU A 252 -19.95 5.52 0.20
CA LEU A 252 -20.90 4.80 1.03
C LEU A 252 -20.97 5.46 2.41
N PRO A 253 -22.16 5.87 2.87
CA PRO A 253 -22.33 6.60 4.12
C PRO A 253 -22.06 5.73 5.34
N TYR A 254 -21.69 6.36 6.46
CA TYR A 254 -21.61 5.66 7.72
C TYR A 254 -23.02 5.41 8.29
N PRO A 255 -23.30 4.22 8.85
CA PRO A 255 -24.54 4.01 9.59
C PRO A 255 -24.68 5.09 10.69
N GLY A 256 -25.76 5.87 10.62
CA GLY A 256 -26.06 6.96 11.57
C GLY A 256 -25.64 8.37 11.15
N THR A 257 -24.90 8.57 10.05
CA THR A 257 -24.49 9.93 9.59
C THR A 257 -25.28 10.47 8.40
N LEU A 258 -26.25 9.72 7.88
CA LEU A 258 -27.23 10.24 6.92
C LEU A 258 -28.63 10.17 7.53
N PRO A 259 -29.51 11.14 7.24
CA PRO A 259 -30.93 10.87 7.32
C PRO A 259 -31.21 9.76 6.30
N GLN A 260 -31.51 8.55 6.79
CA GLN A 260 -31.88 7.38 5.97
C GLN A 260 -32.98 7.69 4.93
N ARG A 261 -33.74 8.77 5.13
CA ARG A 261 -34.81 9.27 4.26
C ARG A 261 -34.35 9.61 2.83
N ALA A 262 -33.21 10.26 2.63
CA ALA A 262 -32.80 10.72 1.29
C ALA A 262 -32.42 9.59 0.31
N TRP A 263 -32.15 8.39 0.84
CA TRP A 263 -31.92 7.18 0.03
C TRP A 263 -33.20 6.36 -0.15
N GLN A 264 -34.05 6.28 0.88
CA GLN A 264 -35.36 5.62 0.78
C GLN A 264 -36.26 6.32 -0.25
N GLU A 265 -36.22 7.65 -0.33
CA GLU A 265 -36.99 8.46 -1.29
C GLU A 265 -36.57 8.26 -2.75
N ARG A 266 -35.31 7.84 -3.03
CA ARG A 266 -34.89 7.45 -4.39
C ARG A 266 -35.44 6.08 -4.81
N GLY A 267 -35.68 5.20 -3.84
CA GLY A 267 -36.21 3.86 -4.08
C GLY A 267 -37.73 3.82 -4.30
N THR A 268 -38.44 4.93 -4.06
CA THR A 268 -39.92 4.99 -4.13
C THR A 268 -40.46 5.87 -5.27
N SER A 269 -39.62 6.60 -6.01
CA SER A 269 -40.10 7.37 -7.16
C SER A 269 -40.22 6.49 -8.41
N SER A 270 -41.42 5.94 -8.64
CA SER A 270 -41.84 5.32 -9.90
C SER A 270 -42.13 6.35 -11.03
N SER A 271 -41.58 7.57 -10.94
CA SER A 271 -41.76 8.61 -11.94
C SER A 271 -40.60 8.65 -12.95
N PRO A 272 -40.85 8.81 -14.26
CA PRO A 272 -39.80 8.85 -15.28
C PRO A 272 -38.93 10.12 -15.23
N GLU A 273 -39.24 11.07 -14.34
CA GLU A 273 -38.46 12.28 -14.15
C GLU A 273 -37.30 12.02 -13.18
N ARG A 274 -36.11 11.82 -13.75
CA ARG A 274 -34.85 11.74 -13.01
C ARG A 274 -34.67 12.99 -12.14
N GLY A 275 -34.94 12.85 -10.85
CA GLY A 275 -34.75 13.89 -9.83
C GLY A 275 -33.31 14.41 -9.77
N PRO A 276 -33.11 15.58 -9.15
CA PRO A 276 -31.95 16.43 -9.42
C PRO A 276 -30.64 15.73 -9.10
N ARG A 277 -29.80 15.56 -10.13
CA ARG A 277 -28.37 15.26 -9.96
C ARG A 277 -27.79 16.32 -9.03
N TRP A 278 -27.07 15.88 -8.01
CA TRP A 278 -26.36 16.75 -7.05
C TRP A 278 -25.57 17.82 -7.81
N ARG A 279 -26.11 19.04 -7.92
CA ARG A 279 -25.32 20.23 -8.21
C ARG A 279 -24.75 20.66 -6.87
N SER A 280 -23.49 20.33 -6.61
CA SER A 280 -22.73 21.01 -5.56
C SER A 280 -22.54 22.46 -6.01
N SER A 281 -23.45 23.35 -5.61
CA SER A 281 -23.25 24.78 -5.67
C SER A 281 -22.04 25.13 -4.78
N PRO A 282 -20.98 25.79 -5.30
CA PRO A 282 -19.92 26.29 -4.45
C PRO A 282 -20.48 27.47 -3.66
N THR A 283 -20.60 27.33 -2.34
CA THR A 283 -20.91 28.47 -1.46
C THR A 283 -19.79 29.51 -1.62
N PRO A 284 -20.10 30.79 -1.90
CA PRO A 284 -19.07 31.82 -1.92
C PRO A 284 -18.54 32.01 -0.51
N ALA A 285 -17.21 31.96 -0.37
CA ALA A 285 -16.53 32.36 0.86
C ALA A 285 -16.93 33.79 1.21
N ASN A 286 -17.56 33.93 2.37
CA ASN A 286 -18.00 35.20 2.92
C ASN A 286 -16.78 36.12 3.08
N ARG A 287 -16.83 37.27 2.40
CA ARG A 287 -15.98 38.43 2.70
C ARG A 287 -16.48 39.07 3.99
N ALA A 288 -15.53 39.45 4.85
CA ALA A 288 -15.41 40.74 5.55
C ALA A 288 -14.95 40.58 7.01
N PRO A 289 -14.38 41.63 7.63
CA PRO A 289 -13.84 42.88 7.06
C PRO A 289 -12.33 42.82 6.81
#